data_AF-A0AAP4Q621-F1
#
_entry.id   AF-A0AAP4Q621-F1
#
_cell.length_a   1.000
_cell.length_b   1.000
_cell.length_c   1.000
_cell.angle_alpha   90.00
_cell.angle_beta   90.00
_cell.angle_gamma   90.00
#
_symmetry.space_group_name_H-M   'P 1'
#
loop_
_entity.id
_entity.type
_entity.pdbx_description
1 polymer ?
#
loop_
_entity_poly.entity_id
_entity_poly.type
_entity_poly.pdbx_seq_one_letter_code
_entity_poly.pdbx_strand_id
1 'polypeptide(L)'
;MAKNKFYAVKKGFDKQKNEVVSNLILTSWNETASLVQGVNKKSHGIASEYKGFPTREEAEAFLQKDAPYIHKSEESYPKDALHCYVDGSFSKEIENYSYGLICVEGGKTVVYVDNGVGSNKDAVTMQQIGGELLGTMKALLVAKKKKPKKLVIFFDYEGVALHATGYWKRDNKFSETYYQWMQKFFAENPDIEVTFCKVDAHTGDDFNELADGFAKLALNIQPDSNFYEFVEKYGISKGL
;
A
#
# COMPACT_ATOMS: atom_id res chain seq x y z
N MET A 1 -21.68 -23.03 3.46
CA MET A 1 -21.44 -21.63 3.05
C MET A 1 -22.67 -21.14 2.31
N ALA A 2 -23.21 -19.96 2.66
CA ALA A 2 -24.35 -19.39 1.95
C ALA A 2 -23.95 -19.05 0.50
N LYS A 3 -24.83 -19.34 -0.48
CA LYS A 3 -24.61 -18.99 -1.88
C LYS A 3 -24.74 -17.47 -2.03
N ASN A 4 -23.77 -16.82 -2.68
CA ASN A 4 -23.84 -15.38 -2.97
C ASN A 4 -25.08 -15.11 -3.82
N LYS A 5 -25.92 -14.17 -3.37
CA LYS A 5 -27.14 -13.74 -4.07
C LYS A 5 -26.97 -12.36 -4.71
N PHE A 6 -26.08 -11.55 -4.16
CA PHE A 6 -25.80 -10.19 -4.59
C PHE A 6 -24.32 -10.05 -4.91
N TYR A 7 -23.99 -9.26 -5.91
CA TYR A 7 -22.63 -8.96 -6.34
C TYR A 7 -22.52 -7.44 -6.40
N ALA A 8 -21.73 -6.88 -5.49
CA ALA A 8 -21.44 -5.46 -5.50
C ALA A 8 -20.25 -5.21 -6.42
N VAL A 9 -20.42 -4.36 -7.43
CA VAL A 9 -19.36 -3.87 -8.32
C VAL A 9 -19.08 -2.43 -7.94
N LYS A 10 -18.03 -2.21 -7.17
CA LYS A 10 -17.59 -0.87 -6.78
C LYS A 10 -16.90 -0.17 -7.95
N LYS A 11 -16.08 -0.90 -8.71
CA LYS A 11 -15.49 -0.47 -9.99
C LYS A 11 -15.55 -1.60 -11.02
N GLY A 12 -15.97 -1.29 -12.24
CA GLY A 12 -16.04 -2.20 -13.37
C GLY A 12 -16.03 -1.44 -14.70
N PHE A 13 -15.98 -2.16 -15.81
CA PHE A 13 -15.98 -1.57 -17.15
C PHE A 13 -16.99 -2.30 -18.05
N ASP A 14 -17.95 -1.56 -18.59
CA ASP A 14 -18.87 -2.10 -19.60
C ASP A 14 -18.17 -2.04 -20.97
N LYS A 15 -17.73 -3.19 -21.46
CA LYS A 15 -17.02 -3.32 -22.74
C LYS A 15 -17.90 -3.02 -23.96
N GLN A 16 -19.22 -3.15 -23.85
CA GLN A 16 -20.13 -2.88 -24.96
C GLN A 16 -20.36 -1.38 -25.12
N LYS A 17 -20.51 -0.68 -24.00
CA LYS A 17 -20.71 0.78 -23.96
C LYS A 17 -19.42 1.58 -23.92
N ASN A 18 -18.30 0.91 -23.66
CA ASN A 18 -16.98 1.52 -23.50
C ASN A 18 -16.96 2.57 -22.38
N GLU A 19 -17.54 2.24 -21.23
CA GLU A 19 -17.66 3.15 -20.08
C GLU A 19 -17.30 2.48 -18.75
N VAL A 20 -16.80 3.30 -17.81
CA VAL A 20 -16.59 2.88 -16.42
C VAL A 20 -17.95 2.82 -15.72
N VAL A 21 -18.18 1.72 -15.00
CA VAL A 21 -19.34 1.53 -14.13
C VAL A 21 -18.90 1.42 -12.69
N SER A 22 -19.70 1.95 -11.77
CA SER A 22 -19.39 1.96 -10.34
C SER A 22 -20.66 1.89 -9.52
N ASN A 23 -20.54 1.37 -8.30
CA ASN A 23 -21.60 1.31 -7.31
C ASN A 23 -22.86 0.56 -7.78
N LEU A 24 -22.67 -0.60 -8.42
CA LEU A 24 -23.75 -1.47 -8.87
C LEU A 24 -23.95 -2.64 -7.90
N ILE A 25 -25.19 -3.07 -7.70
CA ILE A 25 -25.53 -4.33 -7.05
C ILE A 25 -26.30 -5.18 -8.05
N LEU A 26 -25.70 -6.32 -8.41
CA LEU A 26 -26.25 -7.26 -9.38
C LEU A 26 -26.63 -8.56 -8.70
N THR A 27 -27.61 -9.28 -9.23
CA THR A 27 -28.03 -10.60 -8.70
C THR A 27 -27.59 -11.77 -9.57
N SER A 28 -26.82 -11.48 -10.63
CA SER A 28 -26.34 -12.46 -11.62
C SER A 28 -24.82 -12.41 -11.71
N TRP A 29 -24.18 -13.56 -11.54
CA TRP A 29 -22.74 -13.65 -11.79
C TRP A 29 -22.40 -13.40 -13.26
N ASN A 30 -23.23 -13.84 -14.21
CA ASN A 30 -22.94 -13.64 -15.64
C ASN A 30 -22.87 -12.15 -15.99
N GLU A 31 -23.78 -11.35 -15.44
CA GLU A 31 -23.79 -9.89 -15.60
C GLU A 31 -22.64 -9.23 -14.84
N THR A 32 -22.33 -9.71 -13.64
CA THR A 32 -21.17 -9.20 -12.89
C THR A 32 -19.87 -9.47 -13.65
N ALA A 33 -19.69 -10.69 -14.15
CA ALA A 33 -18.51 -11.15 -14.84
C ALA A 33 -18.23 -10.33 -16.11
N SER A 34 -19.26 -9.94 -16.87
CA SER A 34 -19.07 -9.10 -18.06
C SER A 34 -18.48 -7.72 -17.73
N LEU A 35 -18.73 -7.20 -16.53
CA LEU A 35 -18.26 -5.89 -16.06
C LEU A 35 -16.90 -5.94 -15.35
N VAL A 36 -16.44 -7.09 -14.87
CA VAL A 36 -15.26 -7.16 -13.99
C VAL A 36 -14.16 -8.09 -14.48
N GLN A 37 -14.49 -9.13 -15.26
CA GLN A 37 -13.49 -10.09 -15.73
C GLN A 37 -12.62 -9.52 -16.86
N GLY A 38 -11.31 -9.60 -16.67
CA GLY A 38 -10.32 -9.06 -17.60
C GLY A 38 -10.21 -7.53 -17.59
N VAL A 39 -10.97 -6.84 -16.73
CA VAL A 39 -10.85 -5.39 -16.52
C VAL A 39 -9.57 -5.12 -15.72
N ASN A 40 -8.73 -4.25 -16.24
CA ASN A 40 -7.41 -3.95 -15.70
C ASN A 40 -6.97 -2.53 -16.08
N LYS A 41 -6.09 -1.94 -15.25
CA LYS A 41 -5.65 -0.55 -15.42
C LYS A 41 -5.03 -0.27 -16.79
N LYS A 42 -4.25 -1.21 -17.34
CA LYS A 42 -3.53 -1.03 -18.61
C LYS A 42 -4.47 -0.89 -19.80
N SER A 43 -5.53 -1.70 -19.86
CA SER A 43 -6.46 -1.72 -21.00
C SER A 43 -7.67 -0.80 -20.81
N HIS A 44 -8.08 -0.53 -19.58
CA HIS A 44 -9.37 0.13 -19.30
C HIS A 44 -9.25 1.37 -18.40
N GLY A 45 -8.04 1.73 -17.96
CA GLY A 45 -7.80 2.86 -17.03
C GLY A 45 -8.21 2.59 -15.58
N ILE A 46 -8.84 1.44 -15.29
CA ILE A 46 -9.32 1.06 -13.96
C ILE A 46 -9.02 -0.41 -13.63
N ALA A 47 -8.84 -0.73 -12.36
CA ALA A 47 -8.92 -2.10 -11.86
C ALA A 47 -10.35 -2.38 -11.38
N SER A 48 -10.89 -3.56 -11.66
CA SER A 48 -12.20 -3.93 -11.16
C SER A 48 -12.14 -4.22 -9.66
N GLU A 49 -13.16 -3.74 -8.94
CA GLU A 49 -13.34 -3.98 -7.51
C GLU A 49 -14.76 -4.48 -7.30
N TYR A 50 -14.90 -5.73 -6.89
CA TYR A 50 -16.20 -6.36 -6.72
C TYR A 50 -16.16 -7.47 -5.66
N LYS A 51 -17.33 -7.76 -5.07
CA LYS A 51 -17.47 -8.86 -4.11
C LYS A 51 -18.91 -9.40 -4.08
N GLY A 52 -19.03 -10.71 -3.88
CA GLY A 52 -20.32 -11.38 -3.71
C GLY A 52 -20.74 -11.46 -2.25
N PHE A 53 -22.04 -11.28 -1.99
CA PHE A 53 -22.66 -11.26 -0.68
C PHE A 53 -23.95 -12.09 -0.62
N PRO A 54 -24.27 -12.72 0.52
CA PRO A 54 -25.55 -13.40 0.74
C PRO A 54 -26.74 -12.44 0.85
N THR A 55 -26.53 -11.20 1.33
CA THR A 55 -27.57 -10.20 1.58
C THR A 55 -27.30 -8.91 0.81
N ARG A 56 -28.35 -8.10 0.59
CA ARG A 56 -28.25 -6.83 -0.12
C ARG A 56 -27.58 -5.77 0.75
N GLU A 57 -27.86 -5.79 2.05
CA GLU A 57 -27.33 -4.88 3.04
C GLU A 57 -25.79 -4.97 3.13
N GLU A 58 -25.24 -6.19 3.07
CA GLU A 58 -23.78 -6.39 3.03
C GLU A 58 -23.17 -5.87 1.72
N ALA A 59 -23.88 -6.02 0.59
CA ALA A 59 -23.45 -5.48 -0.69
C ALA A 59 -23.46 -3.95 -0.71
N GLU A 60 -24.50 -3.32 -0.15
CA GLU A 60 -24.60 -1.86 0.01
C GLU A 60 -23.50 -1.31 0.92
N ALA A 61 -23.24 -1.98 2.06
CA ALA A 61 -22.16 -1.62 2.96
C ALA A 61 -20.78 -1.66 2.28
N PHE A 62 -20.53 -2.65 1.42
CA PHE A 62 -19.29 -2.72 0.65
C PHE A 62 -19.13 -1.55 -0.32
N LEU A 63 -20.21 -1.15 -1.02
CA LEU A 63 -20.15 -0.01 -1.93
C LEU A 63 -19.86 1.30 -1.19
N GLN A 64 -20.44 1.48 0.00
CA GLN A 64 -20.23 2.67 0.82
C GLN A 64 -18.88 2.70 1.54
N LYS A 65 -18.19 1.55 1.68
CA LYS A 65 -16.92 1.48 2.39
C LYS A 65 -15.79 1.99 1.52
N ASP A 66 -15.39 3.23 1.67
CA ASP A 66 -14.23 3.77 0.95
C ASP A 66 -12.96 3.01 1.28
N ALA A 67 -12.03 2.97 0.32
CA ALA A 67 -10.73 2.41 0.55
C ALA A 67 -10.09 3.17 1.73
N PRO A 68 -9.41 2.47 2.65
CA PRO A 68 -8.80 3.05 3.83
C PRO A 68 -7.49 3.78 3.51
N TYR A 69 -7.37 4.27 2.28
CA TYR A 69 -6.23 5.02 1.76
C TYR A 69 -6.72 6.00 0.71
N ILE A 70 -5.96 7.07 0.52
CA ILE A 70 -6.15 8.07 -0.53
C ILE A 70 -5.04 7.95 -1.57
N HIS A 71 -5.23 8.46 -2.77
CA HIS A 71 -4.15 8.55 -3.76
C HIS A 71 -3.35 9.83 -3.59
N LYS A 72 -2.02 9.74 -3.73
CA LYS A 72 -1.14 10.92 -3.65
C LYS A 72 -1.54 12.01 -4.65
N SER A 73 -1.94 11.62 -5.86
CA SER A 73 -2.41 12.51 -6.93
C SER A 73 -3.65 13.34 -6.57
N GLU A 74 -4.42 12.95 -5.55
CA GLU A 74 -5.54 13.74 -5.04
C GLU A 74 -5.09 14.91 -4.16
N GLU A 75 -3.82 14.92 -3.73
CA GLU A 75 -3.21 15.97 -2.90
C GLU A 75 -3.95 16.27 -1.58
N SER A 76 -4.85 15.38 -1.16
CA SER A 76 -5.73 15.50 0.01
C SER A 76 -5.09 15.07 1.33
N TYR A 77 -3.87 14.53 1.30
CA TYR A 77 -3.15 14.07 2.48
C TYR A 77 -2.62 15.24 3.33
N PRO A 78 -2.55 15.09 4.67
CA PRO A 78 -2.02 16.14 5.55
C PRO A 78 -0.58 16.53 5.19
N LYS A 79 -0.34 17.82 4.87
CA LYS A 79 1.02 18.32 4.57
C LYS A 79 1.83 18.64 5.83
N ASP A 80 1.16 19.07 6.88
CA ASP A 80 1.74 19.25 8.21
C ASP A 80 1.71 17.91 8.98
N ALA A 81 2.59 17.01 8.57
CA ALA A 81 2.71 15.66 9.10
C ALA A 81 4.13 15.13 8.89
N LEU A 82 4.50 14.09 9.64
CA LEU A 82 5.65 13.27 9.26
C LEU A 82 5.24 12.44 8.03
N HIS A 83 5.97 12.57 6.93
CA HIS A 83 5.74 11.81 5.70
C HIS A 83 6.74 10.67 5.63
N CYS A 84 6.29 9.42 5.63
CA CYS A 84 7.14 8.25 5.54
C CYS A 84 6.87 7.51 4.23
N TYR A 85 7.88 7.39 3.37
CA TYR A 85 7.83 6.60 2.14
C TYR A 85 8.45 5.24 2.42
N VAL A 86 7.76 4.18 2.00
CA VAL A 86 8.19 2.81 2.19
C VAL A 86 8.13 2.06 0.87
N ASP A 87 9.11 1.20 0.65
CA ASP A 87 9.14 0.30 -0.49
C ASP A 87 9.83 -1.01 -0.09
N GLY A 88 9.61 -2.06 -0.87
CA GLY A 88 10.17 -3.39 -0.67
C GLY A 88 10.92 -3.89 -1.90
N SER A 89 11.96 -4.68 -1.68
CA SER A 89 12.68 -5.38 -2.75
C SER A 89 12.84 -6.86 -2.44
N PHE A 90 13.12 -7.66 -3.47
CA PHE A 90 13.39 -9.09 -3.33
C PHE A 90 14.46 -9.54 -4.32
N SER A 91 15.41 -10.32 -3.82
CA SER A 91 16.46 -10.92 -4.63
C SER A 91 16.22 -12.43 -4.73
N LYS A 92 16.12 -12.93 -5.95
CA LYS A 92 16.09 -14.38 -6.21
C LYS A 92 17.42 -15.06 -5.92
N GLU A 93 18.53 -14.33 -6.02
CA GLU A 93 19.87 -14.87 -5.76
C GLU A 93 20.14 -15.02 -4.26
N ILE A 94 19.67 -14.06 -3.47
CA ILE A 94 19.77 -14.10 -1.99
C ILE A 94 18.60 -14.88 -1.38
N GLU A 95 17.54 -15.11 -2.15
CA GLU A 95 16.26 -15.69 -1.71
C GLU A 95 15.66 -14.96 -0.51
N ASN A 96 15.76 -13.63 -0.50
CA ASN A 96 15.27 -12.82 0.61
C ASN A 96 14.74 -11.45 0.16
N TYR A 97 13.97 -10.82 1.04
CA TYR A 97 13.36 -9.51 0.86
C TYR A 97 14.01 -8.45 1.74
N SER A 98 13.76 -7.18 1.42
CA SER A 98 14.26 -6.01 2.14
C SER A 98 13.26 -4.87 2.11
N TYR A 99 13.46 -3.89 2.99
CA TYR A 99 12.71 -2.65 3.01
C TYR A 99 13.62 -1.44 2.81
N GLY A 100 13.07 -0.38 2.26
CA GLY A 100 13.60 0.97 2.33
C GLY A 100 12.58 1.91 2.99
N LEU A 101 13.07 2.90 3.73
CA LEU A 101 12.27 3.87 4.46
C LEU A 101 12.90 5.26 4.38
N ILE A 102 12.10 6.23 3.96
CA ILE A 102 12.44 7.66 3.96
C ILE A 102 11.41 8.43 4.75
N CYS A 103 11.83 9.14 5.78
CA CYS A 103 10.96 10.07 6.50
C CYS A 103 11.30 11.51 6.16
N VAL A 104 10.28 12.30 5.86
CA VAL A 104 10.36 13.69 5.42
C VAL A 104 9.48 14.56 6.31
N GLU A 105 9.99 15.74 6.69
CA GLU A 105 9.22 16.78 7.39
C GLU A 105 9.11 18.03 6.50
N GLY A 106 7.97 18.73 6.60
CA GLY A 106 7.68 19.92 5.78
C GLY A 106 7.61 19.64 4.27
N GLY A 107 7.43 18.37 3.87
CA GLY A 107 7.36 17.92 2.48
C GLY A 107 8.67 18.04 1.69
N LYS A 108 9.79 18.39 2.33
CA LYS A 108 11.07 18.64 1.63
C LYS A 108 12.31 18.12 2.36
N THR A 109 12.32 18.12 3.69
CA THR A 109 13.52 17.81 4.46
C THR A 109 13.52 16.34 4.86
N VAL A 110 14.47 15.57 4.34
CA VAL A 110 14.71 14.19 4.81
C VAL A 110 15.24 14.24 6.24
N VAL A 111 14.51 13.62 7.17
CA VAL A 111 14.82 13.63 8.61
C VAL A 111 15.22 12.25 9.14
N TYR A 112 14.99 11.19 8.37
CA TYR A 112 15.39 9.82 8.72
C TYR A 112 15.45 8.96 7.47
N VAL A 113 16.44 8.08 7.40
CA VAL A 113 16.63 7.07 6.35
C VAL A 113 16.97 5.76 7.04
N ASP A 114 16.37 4.66 6.58
CA ASP A 114 16.61 3.32 7.10
C ASP A 114 16.33 2.29 6.01
N ASN A 115 17.10 1.21 6.01
CA ASN A 115 16.88 0.08 5.14
C ASN A 115 17.38 -1.20 5.83
N GLY A 116 16.93 -2.34 5.35
CA GLY A 116 17.41 -3.61 5.89
C GLY A 116 16.74 -4.81 5.29
N VAL A 117 17.35 -5.97 5.53
CA VAL A 117 16.83 -7.26 5.08
C VAL A 117 15.80 -7.83 6.05
N GLY A 118 14.82 -8.53 5.51
CA GLY A 118 13.85 -9.29 6.26
C GLY A 118 14.48 -10.49 6.95
N SER A 119 14.01 -10.81 8.15
CA SER A 119 14.44 -12.00 8.91
C SER A 119 13.32 -13.03 9.11
N ASN A 120 12.06 -12.65 8.83
CA ASN A 120 10.93 -13.57 8.94
C ASN A 120 10.86 -14.46 7.68
N LYS A 121 11.16 -15.75 7.85
CA LYS A 121 11.14 -16.76 6.79
C LYS A 121 9.77 -16.93 6.13
N ASP A 122 8.68 -16.76 6.89
CA ASP A 122 7.32 -16.89 6.33
C ASP A 122 7.03 -15.77 5.32
N ALA A 123 7.59 -14.59 5.55
CA ALA A 123 7.44 -13.43 4.68
C ALA A 123 8.34 -13.46 3.44
N VAL A 124 9.33 -14.37 3.36
CA VAL A 124 10.14 -14.57 2.15
C VAL A 124 9.27 -14.96 0.96
N THR A 125 8.23 -15.78 1.21
CA THR A 125 7.27 -16.18 0.17
C THR A 125 6.49 -15.02 -0.44
N MET A 126 6.49 -13.86 0.23
CA MET A 126 5.82 -12.64 -0.21
C MET A 126 6.71 -11.69 -0.98
N GLN A 127 8.00 -12.01 -1.08
CA GLN A 127 8.96 -11.26 -1.87
C GLN A 127 8.94 -9.77 -1.49
N GLN A 128 8.85 -8.86 -2.45
CA GLN A 128 8.86 -7.42 -2.23
C GLN A 128 7.71 -6.94 -1.33
N ILE A 129 6.55 -7.61 -1.36
CA ILE A 129 5.40 -7.26 -0.52
C ILE A 129 5.76 -7.44 0.97
N GLY A 130 6.54 -8.46 1.30
CA GLY A 130 7.04 -8.65 2.67
C GLY A 130 7.93 -7.49 3.12
N GLY A 131 8.72 -6.95 2.20
CA GLY A 131 9.57 -5.78 2.40
C GLY A 131 8.79 -4.52 2.70
N GLU A 132 7.80 -4.21 1.88
CA GLU A 132 6.99 -2.99 2.00
C GLU A 132 6.17 -2.96 3.31
N LEU A 133 5.65 -4.12 3.72
CA LEU A 133 4.94 -4.27 4.99
C LEU A 133 5.89 -4.13 6.19
N LEU A 134 7.11 -4.68 6.09
CA LEU A 134 8.15 -4.45 7.10
C LEU A 134 8.56 -2.98 7.16
N GLY A 135 8.74 -2.31 6.01
CA GLY A 135 9.01 -0.88 5.91
C GLY A 135 7.92 -0.05 6.58
N THR A 136 6.65 -0.40 6.38
CA THR A 136 5.51 0.23 7.06
C THR A 136 5.58 0.10 8.58
N MET A 137 5.89 -1.11 9.09
CA MET A 137 6.09 -1.31 10.53
C MET A 137 7.26 -0.47 11.07
N LYS A 138 8.35 -0.35 10.30
CA LYS A 138 9.51 0.48 10.66
C LYS A 138 9.15 1.96 10.68
N ALA A 139 8.38 2.46 9.71
CA ALA A 139 7.87 3.83 9.68
C ALA A 139 7.07 4.15 10.94
N LEU A 140 6.19 3.24 11.36
CA LEU A 140 5.41 3.38 12.58
C LEU A 140 6.28 3.39 13.85
N LEU A 141 7.31 2.56 13.91
CA LEU A 141 8.28 2.58 15.02
C LEU A 141 9.07 3.90 15.08
N VAL A 142 9.40 4.49 13.93
CA VAL A 142 10.02 5.82 13.86
C VAL A 142 9.03 6.88 14.35
N ALA A 143 7.77 6.82 13.92
CA ALA A 143 6.71 7.71 14.38
C ALA A 143 6.50 7.60 15.90
N LYS A 144 6.50 6.39 16.48
CA LYS A 144 6.43 6.19 17.94
C LYS A 144 7.55 6.90 18.69
N LYS A 145 8.77 6.95 18.12
CA LYS A 145 9.91 7.66 18.71
C LYS A 145 9.79 9.18 18.55
N LYS A 146 9.40 9.67 17.37
CA LYS A 146 9.25 11.11 17.06
C LYS A 146 7.99 11.74 17.66
N LYS A 147 6.97 10.91 17.97
CA LYS A 147 5.65 11.30 18.48
C LYS A 147 4.97 12.42 17.67
N PRO A 148 4.87 12.31 16.33
CA PRO A 148 4.13 13.28 15.55
C PRO A 148 2.63 13.14 15.84
N LYS A 149 1.87 14.24 15.75
CA LYS A 149 0.40 14.16 15.81
C LYS A 149 -0.18 13.48 14.58
N LYS A 150 0.44 13.70 13.41
CA LYS A 150 -0.01 13.17 12.11
C LYS A 150 1.14 12.46 11.40
N LEU A 151 0.85 11.30 10.86
CA LEU A 151 1.75 10.48 10.06
C LEU A 151 1.06 10.17 8.73
N VAL A 152 1.76 10.39 7.61
CA VAL A 152 1.33 9.91 6.30
C VAL A 152 2.30 8.84 5.84
N ILE A 153 1.80 7.65 5.53
CA ILE A 153 2.59 6.55 4.97
C ILE A 153 2.32 6.49 3.47
N PHE A 154 3.36 6.68 2.67
CA PHE A 154 3.36 6.53 1.23
C PHE A 154 3.91 5.17 0.85
N PHE A 155 3.15 4.45 0.01
CA PHE A 155 3.40 3.05 -0.37
C PHE A 155 2.76 2.79 -1.75
N ASP A 156 3.21 1.78 -2.47
CA ASP A 156 2.75 1.51 -3.84
C ASP A 156 1.76 0.33 -3.93
N TYR A 157 1.78 -0.57 -2.94
CA TYR A 157 0.90 -1.72 -2.82
C TYR A 157 -0.25 -1.49 -1.84
N GLU A 158 -1.49 -1.54 -2.36
CA GLU A 158 -2.70 -1.31 -1.57
C GLU A 158 -2.88 -2.24 -0.36
N GLY A 159 -2.29 -3.44 -0.39
CA GLY A 159 -2.35 -4.39 0.73
C GLY A 159 -1.76 -3.84 2.02
N VAL A 160 -0.85 -2.86 1.96
CA VAL A 160 -0.32 -2.14 3.13
C VAL A 160 -1.44 -1.58 3.99
N ALA A 161 -2.37 -0.82 3.39
CA ALA A 161 -3.49 -0.20 4.08
C ALA A 161 -4.66 -1.17 4.28
N LEU A 162 -4.94 -2.01 3.27
CA LEU A 162 -6.11 -2.89 3.29
C LEU A 162 -5.98 -3.99 4.33
N HIS A 163 -4.79 -4.55 4.53
CA HIS A 163 -4.55 -5.48 5.63
C HIS A 163 -4.48 -4.77 6.98
N ALA A 164 -3.82 -3.61 7.07
CA ALA A 164 -3.66 -2.89 8.33
C ALA A 164 -5.00 -2.51 8.98
N THR A 165 -5.98 -2.13 8.16
CA THR A 165 -7.32 -1.68 8.60
C THR A 165 -8.34 -2.82 8.67
N GLY A 166 -7.98 -4.04 8.26
CA GLY A 166 -8.91 -5.16 8.17
C GLY A 166 -9.96 -5.00 7.05
N TYR A 167 -9.72 -4.12 6.08
CA TYR A 167 -10.56 -4.01 4.89
C TYR A 167 -10.53 -5.31 4.08
N TRP A 168 -9.34 -5.89 3.89
CA TRP A 168 -9.21 -7.24 3.36
C TRP A 168 -9.37 -8.31 4.43
N LYS A 169 -9.99 -9.43 4.02
CA LYS A 169 -10.06 -10.63 4.85
C LYS A 169 -8.65 -11.21 5.00
N ARG A 170 -8.32 -11.69 6.19
CA ARG A 170 -7.06 -12.38 6.45
C ARG A 170 -7.29 -13.86 6.18
N ASP A 171 -6.67 -14.36 5.12
CA ASP A 171 -6.82 -15.75 4.68
C ASP A 171 -5.53 -16.56 4.88
N ASN A 172 -4.47 -15.94 5.42
CA ASN A 172 -3.21 -16.59 5.74
C ASN A 172 -2.58 -16.03 7.03
N LYS A 173 -1.60 -16.76 7.58
CA LYS A 173 -0.95 -16.42 8.86
C LYS A 173 -0.22 -15.07 8.81
N PHE A 174 0.34 -14.72 7.66
CA PHE A 174 1.07 -13.48 7.50
C PHE A 174 0.15 -12.25 7.62
N SER A 175 -0.92 -12.21 6.83
CA SER A 175 -1.88 -11.09 6.83
C SER A 175 -2.54 -10.92 8.20
N GLU A 176 -2.76 -12.02 8.92
CA GLU A 176 -3.23 -12.01 10.31
C GLU A 176 -2.17 -11.42 11.26
N THR A 177 -0.90 -11.81 11.12
CA THR A 177 0.19 -11.30 11.97
C THR A 177 0.43 -9.80 11.75
N TYR A 178 0.45 -9.35 10.49
CA TYR A 178 0.58 -7.94 10.16
C TYR A 178 -0.61 -7.14 10.72
N TYR A 179 -1.85 -7.60 10.49
CA TYR A 179 -3.04 -6.97 11.05
C TYR A 179 -2.96 -6.84 12.58
N GLN A 180 -2.66 -7.93 13.29
CA GLN A 180 -2.55 -7.92 14.75
C GLN A 180 -1.49 -6.94 15.26
N TRP A 181 -0.34 -6.87 14.58
CA TRP A 181 0.71 -5.91 14.92
C TRP A 181 0.24 -4.46 14.72
N MET A 182 -0.42 -4.17 13.59
CA MET A 182 -0.95 -2.83 13.27
C MET A 182 -2.01 -2.41 14.28
N GLN A 183 -2.96 -3.29 14.60
CA GLN A 183 -4.01 -3.02 15.60
C GLN A 183 -3.42 -2.76 16.98
N LYS A 184 -2.41 -3.55 17.39
CA LYS A 184 -1.69 -3.31 18.64
C LYS A 184 -0.99 -1.94 18.63
N PHE A 185 -0.33 -1.58 17.53
CA PHE A 185 0.30 -0.28 17.40
C PHE A 185 -0.72 0.86 17.54
N PHE A 186 -1.85 0.79 16.83
CA PHE A 186 -2.88 1.83 16.90
C PHE A 186 -3.48 1.95 18.31
N ALA A 187 -3.73 0.82 18.98
CA ALA A 187 -4.24 0.82 20.35
C ALA A 187 -3.23 1.40 21.37
N GLU A 188 -1.93 1.15 21.19
CA GLU A 188 -0.88 1.68 22.07
C GLU A 188 -0.50 3.13 21.79
N ASN A 189 -0.86 3.67 20.62
CA ASN A 189 -0.46 5.01 20.17
C ASN A 189 -1.66 5.80 19.60
N PRO A 190 -2.74 6.00 20.39
CA PRO A 190 -3.97 6.62 19.90
C PRO A 190 -3.80 8.10 19.49
N ASP A 191 -2.73 8.75 19.94
CA ASP A 191 -2.44 10.16 19.63
C ASP A 191 -1.76 10.37 18.26
N ILE A 192 -1.41 9.30 17.56
CA ILE A 192 -0.80 9.36 16.22
C ILE A 192 -1.89 9.08 15.18
N GLU A 193 -2.33 10.12 14.48
CA GLU A 193 -3.26 10.00 13.36
C GLU A 193 -2.50 9.47 12.12
N VAL A 194 -2.79 8.23 11.72
CA VAL A 194 -2.13 7.58 10.58
C VAL A 194 -3.00 7.67 9.33
N THR A 195 -2.47 8.32 8.29
CA THR A 195 -3.06 8.38 6.95
C THR A 195 -2.26 7.48 6.00
N PHE A 196 -2.96 6.60 5.30
CA PHE A 196 -2.38 5.80 4.22
C PHE A 196 -2.57 6.54 2.89
N CYS A 197 -1.47 6.84 2.18
CA CYS A 197 -1.48 7.58 0.93
C CYS A 197 -0.78 6.76 -0.17
N LYS A 198 -1.56 6.11 -1.03
CA LYS A 198 -1.02 5.29 -2.10
C LYS A 198 -0.33 6.15 -3.15
N VAL A 199 0.89 5.78 -3.53
CA VAL A 199 1.59 6.29 -4.71
C VAL A 199 1.43 5.31 -5.87
N ASP A 200 1.60 5.82 -7.09
CA ASP A 200 1.67 4.98 -8.27
C ASP A 200 3.13 4.60 -8.52
N ALA A 201 3.38 3.30 -8.67
CA ALA A 201 4.71 2.76 -8.90
C ALA A 201 5.35 3.38 -10.16
N HIS A 202 6.65 3.70 -10.07
CA HIS A 202 7.47 4.23 -11.17
C HIS A 202 6.95 5.55 -11.78
N THR A 203 6.32 6.41 -10.97
CA THR A 203 5.84 7.72 -11.43
C THR A 203 6.84 8.86 -11.24
N GLY A 204 8.07 8.56 -10.79
CA GLY A 204 9.11 9.58 -10.60
C GLY A 204 8.90 10.43 -9.35
N ASP A 205 8.21 9.88 -8.33
CA ASP A 205 8.16 10.50 -7.02
C ASP A 205 9.51 10.34 -6.31
N ASP A 206 10.26 11.44 -6.19
CA ASP A 206 11.62 11.43 -5.65
C ASP A 206 11.81 10.57 -4.39
N PHE A 207 10.88 10.68 -3.42
CA PHE A 207 11.02 9.99 -2.14
C PHE A 207 10.61 8.52 -2.21
N ASN A 208 9.67 8.17 -3.09
CA ASN A 208 9.39 6.77 -3.39
C ASN A 208 10.55 6.10 -4.12
N GLU A 209 11.13 6.76 -5.13
CA GLU A 209 12.30 6.25 -5.85
C GLU A 209 13.52 6.12 -4.92
N LEU A 210 13.66 7.01 -3.93
CA LEU A 210 14.63 6.86 -2.85
C LEU A 210 14.35 5.61 -2.00
N ALA A 211 13.10 5.40 -1.56
CA ALA A 211 12.73 4.23 -0.76
C ALA A 211 12.98 2.91 -1.52
N ASP A 212 12.57 2.81 -2.79
CA ASP A 212 12.88 1.68 -3.68
C ASP A 212 14.39 1.43 -3.79
N GLY A 213 15.16 2.48 -4.08
CA GLY A 213 16.60 2.36 -4.22
C GLY A 213 17.29 1.90 -2.92
N PHE A 214 16.84 2.38 -1.75
CA PHE A 214 17.35 1.89 -0.48
C PHE A 214 16.97 0.43 -0.18
N ALA A 215 15.78 -0.01 -0.59
CA ALA A 215 15.38 -1.41 -0.51
C ALA A 215 16.27 -2.30 -1.40
N LYS A 216 16.55 -1.87 -2.64
CA LYS A 216 17.48 -2.54 -3.56
C LYS A 216 18.90 -2.63 -2.97
N LEU A 217 19.44 -1.53 -2.44
CA LEU A 217 20.76 -1.51 -1.82
C LEU A 217 20.90 -2.49 -0.65
N ALA A 218 19.85 -2.66 0.17
CA ALA A 218 19.88 -3.62 1.29
C ALA A 218 20.07 -5.08 0.83
N LEU A 219 19.79 -5.39 -0.44
CA LEU A 219 20.01 -6.70 -1.07
C LEU A 219 21.18 -6.70 -2.06
N ASN A 220 22.05 -5.68 -2.04
CA ASN A 220 23.13 -5.50 -3.00
C ASN A 220 22.65 -5.46 -4.47
N ILE A 221 21.42 -5.03 -4.70
CA ILE A 221 20.89 -4.78 -6.04
C ILE A 221 21.21 -3.33 -6.40
N GLN A 222 21.68 -3.11 -7.62
CA GLN A 222 21.94 -1.76 -8.13
C GLN A 222 20.62 -0.98 -8.29
N PRO A 223 20.46 0.19 -7.64
CA PRO A 223 19.32 1.08 -7.86
C PRO A 223 19.36 1.73 -9.24
N ASP A 224 18.23 2.29 -9.65
CA ASP A 224 18.11 3.08 -10.88
C ASP A 224 18.93 4.39 -10.78
N SER A 225 19.33 4.96 -11.92
CA SER A 225 20.21 6.15 -11.96
C SER A 225 19.66 7.33 -11.14
N ASN A 226 18.34 7.54 -11.19
CA ASN A 226 17.67 8.65 -10.53
C ASN A 226 17.80 8.58 -9.00
N PHE A 227 17.97 7.39 -8.43
CA PHE A 227 18.21 7.22 -6.99
C PHE A 227 19.44 8.04 -6.54
N TYR A 228 20.56 7.94 -7.27
CA TYR A 228 21.79 8.63 -6.91
C TYR A 228 21.67 10.16 -7.07
N GLU A 229 20.94 10.60 -8.10
CA GLU A 229 20.62 12.02 -8.29
C GLU A 229 19.78 12.56 -7.13
N PHE A 230 18.80 11.79 -6.65
CA PHE A 230 17.97 12.18 -5.51
C PHE A 230 18.72 12.13 -4.19
N VAL A 231 19.61 11.16 -3.97
CA VAL A 231 20.50 11.12 -2.80
C VAL A 231 21.32 12.41 -2.71
N GLU A 232 21.87 12.86 -3.84
CA GLU A 232 22.61 14.14 -3.91
C GLU A 232 21.68 15.34 -3.71
N LYS A 233 20.55 15.40 -4.42
CA LYS A 233 19.55 16.48 -4.34
C LYS A 233 19.08 16.74 -2.92
N TYR A 234 18.85 15.69 -2.14
CA TYR A 234 18.35 15.80 -0.75
C TYR A 234 19.47 15.74 0.30
N GLY A 235 20.74 15.72 -0.11
CA GLY A 235 21.88 15.75 0.80
C GLY A 235 21.94 14.53 1.73
N ILE A 236 21.46 13.36 1.28
CA ILE A 236 21.49 12.14 2.06
C ILE A 236 22.96 11.66 2.11
N SER A 237 23.59 11.79 3.27
CA SER A 237 25.01 11.43 3.44
C SER A 237 25.23 9.95 3.10
N LYS A 238 26.25 9.65 2.28
CA LYS A 238 26.68 8.32 1.82
C LYS A 238 27.16 7.36 2.94
N GLY A 239 26.78 7.58 4.18
CA GLY A 239 27.11 6.75 5.34
C GLY A 239 26.17 5.56 5.53
N LEU A 240 25.74 4.94 4.42
CA LEU A 240 25.10 3.63 4.40
C LEU A 240 26.16 2.57 4.08
#